data_AF-A0A7C3Y283-F1
#
_entry.id   AF-A0A7C3Y283-F1
#
_cell.length_a   1.000
_cell.length_b   1.000
_cell.length_c   1.000
_cell.angle_alpha   90.00
_cell.angle_beta   90.00
_cell.angle_gamma   90.00
#
_symmetry.space_group_name_H-M   'P 1'
#
loop_
_entity.id
_entity.type
_entity.pdbx_description
1 polymer ?
#
loop_
_entity_poly.entity_id
_entity_poly.type
_entity_poly.pdbx_seq_one_letter_code
_entity_poly.pdbx_strand_id
1 'polypeptide(L)'
;MSSFEIHIRKYRMFLRDATNEQNSEPTRIEAFFEAAFHLIEAVAAKNRIHINKHKLVRDALELNKGIFGDDSERIWRAFQEIENQIRPGQAYGGAINGEALERTRELVEIITSLCEKRLGSDTVLRKHREEVFRAREARR
;
A
#
# COMPACT_ATOMS: atom_id res chain seq x y z
N MET A 1 20.91 -5.36 -6.50
CA MET A 1 19.77 -5.24 -5.56
C MET A 1 18.92 -6.49 -5.69
N SER A 2 18.57 -7.09 -4.57
CA SER A 2 17.57 -8.14 -4.48
C SER A 2 16.18 -7.64 -4.91
N SER A 3 15.28 -8.55 -5.26
CA SER A 3 13.88 -8.21 -5.57
C SER A 3 13.22 -7.43 -4.42
N PHE A 4 13.49 -7.84 -3.17
CA PHE A 4 13.06 -7.12 -1.97
C PHE A 4 13.49 -5.63 -1.98
N GLU A 5 14.77 -5.36 -2.21
CA GLU A 5 15.30 -3.98 -2.22
C GLU A 5 14.70 -3.12 -3.33
N ILE A 6 14.47 -3.72 -4.51
CA ILE A 6 13.82 -3.04 -5.63
C ILE A 6 12.40 -2.61 -5.25
N HIS A 7 11.63 -3.52 -4.67
CA HIS A 7 10.25 -3.24 -4.27
C HIS A 7 10.16 -2.24 -3.11
N ILE A 8 11.05 -2.31 -2.12
CA ILE A 8 11.13 -1.29 -1.06
C ILE A 8 11.49 0.09 -1.64
N ARG A 9 12.40 0.17 -2.61
CA ARG A 9 12.75 1.43 -3.28
C ARG A 9 11.53 2.02 -4.00
N LYS A 10 10.78 1.20 -4.74
CA LYS A 10 9.57 1.64 -5.44
C LYS A 10 8.46 2.06 -4.48
N TYR A 11 8.22 1.28 -3.41
CA TYR A 11 7.29 1.63 -2.33
C TYR A 11 7.56 3.04 -1.81
N ARG A 12 8.82 3.35 -1.46
CA ARG A 12 9.21 4.68 -0.97
C ARG A 12 9.00 5.78 -1.99
N MET A 13 9.27 5.50 -3.27
CA MET A 13 9.06 6.46 -4.34
C MET A 13 7.58 6.84 -4.46
N PHE A 14 6.72 5.85 -4.62
CA PHE A 14 5.28 6.08 -4.73
C PHE A 14 4.66 6.65 -3.46
N LEU A 15 5.14 6.26 -2.28
CA LEU A 15 4.65 6.84 -1.03
C LEU A 15 4.91 8.35 -0.98
N ARG A 16 6.08 8.82 -1.43
CA ARG A 16 6.37 10.27 -1.49
C ARG A 16 5.39 10.99 -2.42
N ASP A 17 5.08 10.41 -3.58
CA ASP A 17 4.13 10.99 -4.54
C ASP A 17 2.70 10.99 -3.97
N ALA A 18 2.32 9.92 -3.26
CA ALA A 18 1.02 9.79 -2.61
C ALA A 18 0.79 10.87 -1.53
N THR A 19 1.88 11.30 -0.89
CA THR A 19 1.79 12.19 0.27
C THR A 19 2.12 13.64 -0.06
N ASN A 20 2.62 13.90 -1.27
CA ASN A 20 2.79 15.25 -1.79
C ASN A 20 1.41 15.91 -2.01
N GLU A 21 1.09 16.94 -1.22
CA GLU A 21 -0.18 17.68 -1.32
C GLU A 21 -0.29 18.52 -2.59
N GLN A 22 0.79 18.73 -3.34
CA GLN A 22 0.76 19.38 -4.65
C GLN A 22 0.18 18.48 -5.74
N ASN A 23 0.14 17.16 -5.52
CA ASN A 23 -0.48 16.22 -6.45
C ASN A 23 -2.01 16.23 -6.28
N SER A 24 -2.72 16.04 -7.39
CA SER A 24 -4.18 15.87 -7.37
C SER A 24 -4.58 14.64 -6.55
N GLU A 25 -5.79 14.62 -5.98
CA GLU A 25 -6.28 13.46 -5.21
C GLU A 25 -6.23 12.15 -6.02
N PRO A 26 -6.67 12.10 -7.30
CA PRO A 26 -6.56 10.88 -8.10
C PRO A 26 -5.12 10.40 -8.26
N THR A 27 -4.17 11.30 -8.50
CA THR A 27 -2.74 10.97 -8.59
C THR A 27 -2.23 10.40 -7.27
N ARG A 28 -2.66 10.96 -6.15
CA ARG A 28 -2.27 10.48 -4.81
C ARG A 28 -2.84 9.11 -4.49
N ILE A 29 -4.10 8.86 -4.86
CA ILE A 29 -4.76 7.54 -4.73
C ILE A 29 -4.00 6.49 -5.54
N GLU A 30 -3.65 6.80 -6.78
CA GLU A 30 -2.88 5.90 -7.65
C GLU A 30 -1.49 5.61 -7.06
N ALA A 31 -0.81 6.63 -6.56
CA ALA A 31 0.48 6.47 -5.90
C ALA A 31 0.36 5.64 -4.61
N PHE A 32 -0.71 5.80 -3.82
CA PHE A 32 -0.97 4.96 -2.65
C PHE A 32 -1.19 3.50 -3.04
N PHE A 33 -1.92 3.24 -4.11
CA PHE A 33 -2.14 1.90 -4.66
C PHE A 33 -0.81 1.24 -5.07
N GLU A 34 0.01 1.93 -5.86
CA GLU A 34 1.32 1.42 -6.31
C GLU A 34 2.30 1.21 -5.13
N ALA A 35 2.27 2.11 -4.15
CA ALA A 35 3.02 1.94 -2.92
C ALA A 35 2.60 0.64 -2.20
N ALA A 36 1.30 0.46 -1.95
CA ALA A 36 0.78 -0.74 -1.28
C ALA A 36 1.15 -2.02 -2.03
N PHE A 37 1.01 -2.06 -3.35
CA PHE A 37 1.37 -3.21 -4.18
C PHE A 37 2.85 -3.58 -4.01
N HIS A 38 3.75 -2.59 -4.11
CA HIS A 38 5.17 -2.84 -3.97
C HIS A 38 5.59 -3.22 -2.55
N LEU A 39 4.87 -2.76 -1.53
CA LEU A 39 5.14 -3.23 -0.17
C LEU A 39 4.74 -4.70 0.02
N ILE A 40 3.60 -5.12 -0.54
CA ILE A 40 3.15 -6.52 -0.53
C ILE A 40 4.16 -7.41 -1.29
N GLU A 41 4.60 -6.99 -2.47
CA GLU A 41 5.65 -7.68 -3.24
C GLU A 41 6.96 -7.81 -2.47
N ALA A 42 7.36 -6.78 -1.71
CA ALA A 42 8.57 -6.87 -0.89
C ALA A 42 8.46 -8.00 0.16
N VAL A 43 7.30 -8.16 0.80
CA VAL A 43 7.08 -9.27 1.75
C VAL A 43 7.04 -10.62 1.04
N ALA A 44 6.38 -10.70 -0.13
CA ALA A 44 6.36 -11.91 -0.95
C ALA A 44 7.78 -12.33 -1.38
N ALA A 45 8.63 -11.37 -1.77
CA ALA A 45 10.00 -11.61 -2.18
C ALA A 45 10.87 -12.23 -1.06
N LYS A 46 10.64 -11.89 0.22
CA LYS A 46 11.32 -12.56 1.36
C LYS A 46 10.99 -14.06 1.43
N ASN A 47 9.83 -14.45 0.92
CA ASN A 47 9.38 -15.84 0.82
C ASN A 47 9.71 -16.47 -0.55
N ARG A 48 10.55 -15.82 -1.38
CA ARG A 48 10.91 -16.25 -2.74
C ARG A 48 9.70 -16.38 -3.68
N ILE A 49 8.66 -15.58 -3.44
CA ILE A 49 7.45 -15.52 -4.26
C ILE A 49 7.41 -14.17 -4.98
N HIS A 50 6.98 -14.18 -6.23
CA HIS A 50 6.80 -12.99 -7.06
C HIS A 50 5.36 -12.92 -7.56
N ILE A 51 4.65 -11.85 -7.19
CA ILE A 51 3.23 -11.68 -7.57
C ILE A 51 3.13 -11.18 -9.02
N ASN A 52 4.08 -10.35 -9.44
CA ASN A 52 4.27 -9.71 -10.75
C ASN A 52 3.19 -8.70 -11.17
N LYS A 53 1.92 -8.99 -10.89
CA LYS A 53 0.78 -8.16 -11.32
C LYS A 53 -0.16 -7.92 -10.14
N HIS A 54 -0.62 -6.68 -9.98
CA HIS A 54 -1.54 -6.30 -8.90
C HIS A 54 -2.82 -7.16 -8.88
N LYS A 55 -3.36 -7.54 -10.04
CA LYS A 55 -4.54 -8.40 -10.17
C LYS A 55 -4.36 -9.80 -9.55
N LEU A 56 -3.12 -10.24 -9.35
CA LEU A 56 -2.77 -11.56 -8.79
C LEU A 56 -2.53 -11.51 -7.28
N VAL A 57 -2.66 -10.36 -6.62
CA VAL A 57 -2.40 -10.23 -5.18
C VAL A 57 -3.27 -11.20 -4.37
N ARG A 58 -4.58 -11.25 -4.64
CA ARG A 58 -5.48 -12.16 -3.93
C ARG A 58 -5.04 -13.62 -4.07
N ASP A 59 -4.94 -14.10 -5.30
CA ASP A 59 -4.59 -15.49 -5.58
C ASP A 59 -3.22 -15.85 -4.98
N ALA A 60 -2.23 -14.95 -5.10
CA ALA A 60 -0.91 -15.17 -4.54
C ALA A 60 -0.94 -15.29 -3.00
N LEU A 61 -1.72 -14.45 -2.31
CA LEU A 61 -1.82 -14.48 -0.85
C LEU A 61 -2.67 -15.65 -0.32
N GLU A 62 -3.68 -16.09 -1.08
CA GLU A 62 -4.49 -17.27 -0.76
C GLU A 62 -3.70 -18.58 -0.95
N LEU A 63 -2.96 -18.70 -2.06
CA LEU A 63 -2.15 -19.89 -2.37
C LEU A 63 -0.90 -20.01 -1.48
N ASN A 64 -0.37 -18.89 -1.01
CA ASN A 64 0.88 -18.86 -0.26
C ASN A 64 0.67 -18.29 1.15
N LYS A 65 -0.04 -19.06 1.99
CA LYS A 65 -0.28 -18.69 3.40
C LYS A 65 0.98 -18.38 4.20
N GLY A 66 2.17 -18.86 3.77
CA GLY A 66 3.45 -18.52 4.39
C GLY A 66 3.81 -17.03 4.35
N ILE A 67 3.24 -16.23 3.44
CA ILE A 67 3.58 -14.81 3.30
C ILE A 67 3.01 -14.00 4.49
N PHE A 68 1.71 -14.12 4.75
CA PHE A 68 1.00 -13.34 5.77
C PHE A 68 0.19 -14.16 6.77
N GLY A 69 0.06 -15.47 6.59
CA GLY A 69 -0.74 -16.33 7.47
C GLY A 69 -2.20 -15.88 7.52
N ASP A 70 -2.73 -15.76 8.73
CA ASP A 70 -4.12 -15.35 8.96
C ASP A 70 -4.39 -13.89 8.54
N ASP A 71 -3.35 -13.06 8.37
CA ASP A 71 -3.50 -11.69 7.90
C ASP A 71 -3.67 -11.59 6.36
N SER A 72 -3.48 -12.70 5.60
CA SER A 72 -3.58 -12.70 4.14
C SER A 72 -4.90 -12.11 3.64
N GLU A 73 -6.02 -12.52 4.25
CA GLU A 73 -7.36 -12.05 3.86
C GLU A 73 -7.53 -10.55 4.05
N ARG A 74 -7.09 -10.06 5.20
CA ARG A 74 -7.19 -8.65 5.55
C ARG A 74 -6.41 -7.77 4.57
N ILE A 75 -5.24 -8.24 4.13
CA ILE A 75 -4.42 -7.51 3.16
C ILE A 75 -5.07 -7.50 1.78
N TRP A 76 -5.43 -8.67 1.23
CA TRP A 76 -5.96 -8.68 -0.13
C TRP A 76 -7.32 -7.98 -0.21
N ARG A 77 -8.16 -8.04 0.83
CA ARG A 77 -9.43 -7.28 0.86
C ARG A 77 -9.19 -5.78 0.84
N ALA A 78 -8.28 -5.29 1.68
CA ALA A 78 -7.94 -3.87 1.72
C ALA A 78 -7.36 -3.40 0.38
N PHE A 79 -6.48 -4.20 -0.23
CA PHE A 79 -5.89 -3.89 -1.51
C PHE A 79 -6.93 -3.90 -2.65
N GLN A 80 -7.82 -4.89 -2.69
CA GLN A 80 -8.88 -4.97 -3.69
C GLN A 80 -9.93 -3.86 -3.57
N GLU A 81 -10.18 -3.35 -2.37
CA GLU A 81 -11.06 -2.20 -2.18
C GLU A 81 -10.50 -0.96 -2.88
N ILE A 82 -9.19 -0.70 -2.73
CA ILE A 82 -8.49 0.37 -3.48
C ILE A 82 -8.58 0.08 -4.99
N GLU A 83 -8.26 -1.14 -5.41
CA GLU A 83 -8.18 -1.55 -6.82
C GLU A 83 -9.51 -1.44 -7.57
N ASN A 84 -10.59 -1.96 -6.99
CA ASN A 84 -11.83 -2.25 -7.71
C ASN A 84 -12.97 -1.29 -7.35
N GLN A 85 -12.87 -0.55 -6.23
CA GLN A 85 -13.91 0.38 -5.81
C GLN A 85 -13.42 1.82 -5.93
N ILE A 86 -12.29 2.14 -5.30
CA ILE A 86 -11.83 3.53 -5.20
C ILE A 86 -11.24 4.02 -6.51
N ARG A 87 -10.24 3.32 -7.08
CA ARG A 87 -9.56 3.75 -8.31
C ARG A 87 -10.52 3.91 -9.49
N PRO A 88 -11.44 2.98 -9.78
CA PRO A 88 -12.39 3.15 -10.88
C PRO A 88 -13.31 4.35 -10.64
N GLY A 89 -13.74 4.58 -9.40
CA GLY A 89 -14.59 5.73 -9.03
C GLY A 89 -13.98 7.10 -9.37
N GLN A 90 -12.64 7.21 -9.42
CA GLN A 90 -11.95 8.43 -9.84
C GLN A 90 -12.09 8.71 -11.36
N ALA A 91 -12.15 7.66 -12.19
CA ALA A 91 -12.26 7.80 -13.65
C ALA A 91 -13.67 8.13 -14.12
N TYR A 92 -14.70 7.75 -13.35
CA TYR A 92 -16.10 7.92 -13.71
C TYR A 92 -16.75 9.19 -13.13
N GLY A 93 -15.95 10.17 -12.69
CA GLY A 93 -16.44 11.47 -12.25
C GLY A 93 -17.15 11.47 -10.89
N GLY A 94 -16.86 10.48 -10.03
CA GLY A 94 -17.27 10.53 -8.63
C GLY A 94 -16.76 11.81 -7.96
N ALA A 95 -17.56 12.38 -7.05
CA ALA A 95 -17.20 13.63 -6.39
C ALA A 95 -15.80 13.54 -5.76
N ILE A 96 -14.92 14.47 -6.15
CA ILE A 96 -13.59 14.66 -5.53
C ILE A 96 -13.83 15.40 -4.21
N ASN A 97 -14.43 14.71 -3.23
CA ASN A 97 -14.77 15.26 -1.91
C ASN A 97 -13.76 14.84 -0.82
N GLY A 98 -12.58 14.33 -1.20
CA GLY A 98 -11.53 13.89 -0.26
C GLY A 98 -11.79 12.56 0.45
N GLU A 99 -13.04 12.06 0.50
CA GLU A 99 -13.39 10.81 1.19
C GLU A 99 -12.68 9.60 0.59
N ALA A 100 -12.58 9.55 -0.74
CA ALA A 100 -11.87 8.49 -1.46
C ALA A 100 -10.37 8.46 -1.11
N LEU A 101 -9.74 9.64 -1.00
CA LEU A 101 -8.34 9.75 -0.63
C LEU A 101 -8.14 9.34 0.84
N GLU A 102 -9.02 9.77 1.74
CA GLU A 102 -8.94 9.39 3.15
C GLU A 102 -9.14 7.89 3.35
N ARG A 103 -10.14 7.31 2.68
CA ARG A 103 -10.36 5.86 2.71
C ARG A 103 -9.15 5.09 2.16
N THR A 104 -8.55 5.57 1.08
CA THR A 104 -7.31 4.98 0.53
C THR A 104 -6.19 5.00 1.58
N ARG A 105 -6.00 6.12 2.30
CA ARG A 105 -4.99 6.22 3.37
C ARG A 105 -5.20 5.19 4.47
N GLU A 106 -6.44 5.03 4.95
CA GLU A 106 -6.78 4.04 5.97
C GLU A 106 -6.45 2.62 5.53
N LEU A 107 -6.81 2.27 4.29
CA LEU A 107 -6.55 0.94 3.73
C LEU A 107 -5.05 0.69 3.56
N VAL A 108 -4.29 1.68 3.09
CA VAL A 108 -2.83 1.58 2.99
C VAL A 108 -2.17 1.51 4.37
N GLU A 109 -2.71 2.19 5.38
CA GLU A 109 -2.21 2.10 6.75
C GLU A 109 -2.39 0.69 7.33
N ILE A 110 -3.52 0.04 7.06
CA ILE A 110 -3.75 -1.37 7.41
C ILE A 110 -2.72 -2.27 6.73
N ILE A 111 -2.56 -2.15 5.39
CA ILE A 111 -1.62 -2.96 4.62
C ILE A 111 -0.19 -2.74 5.14
N THR A 112 0.21 -1.48 5.33
CA THR A 112 1.54 -1.11 5.80
C THR A 112 1.82 -1.72 7.17
N SER A 113 0.87 -1.61 8.11
CA SER A 113 1.03 -2.15 9.46
C SER A 113 1.22 -3.67 9.46
N LEU A 114 0.51 -4.39 8.58
CA LEU A 114 0.63 -5.86 8.48
C LEU A 114 1.92 -6.28 7.77
N CYS A 115 2.34 -5.54 6.74
CA CYS A 115 3.63 -5.74 6.09
C CYS A 115 4.81 -5.47 7.05
N GLU A 116 4.75 -4.40 7.85
CA GLU A 116 5.77 -4.07 8.85
C GLU A 116 5.98 -5.22 9.86
N LYS A 117 4.90 -5.85 10.33
CA LYS A 117 4.98 -7.03 11.21
C LYS A 117 5.80 -8.17 10.59
N ARG A 118 5.65 -8.40 9.27
CA ARG A 118 6.35 -9.48 8.55
C ARG A 118 7.80 -9.14 8.18
N LEU A 119 8.08 -7.86 7.96
CA LEU A 119 9.43 -7.42 7.62
C LEU A 119 10.35 -7.44 8.85
N GLY A 120 9.79 -7.43 10.06
CA GLY A 120 10.52 -7.19 11.31
C GLY A 120 10.75 -5.70 11.44
N SER A 121 10.46 -5.10 12.60
CA SER A 121 10.48 -3.66 12.84
C SER A 121 11.88 -3.01 12.81
N ASP A 122 12.76 -3.44 11.93
CA ASP A 122 14.01 -2.74 11.64
C ASP A 122 13.68 -1.48 10.83
N THR A 123 13.63 -0.35 11.53
CA THR A 123 14.06 1.03 11.24
C THR A 123 13.76 1.69 9.87
N VAL A 124 13.67 0.91 8.78
CA VAL A 124 13.50 1.28 7.37
C VAL A 124 12.12 1.87 7.05
N LEU A 125 11.07 1.46 7.76
CA LEU A 125 9.68 1.90 7.53
C LEU A 125 9.17 2.88 8.59
N ARG A 126 9.60 2.73 9.85
CA ARG A 126 9.10 3.54 10.98
C ARG A 126 9.40 5.04 10.84
N LYS A 127 10.63 5.42 10.43
CA LYS A 127 11.00 6.83 10.20
C LYS A 127 10.16 7.48 9.10
N HIS A 128 9.89 6.73 8.03
CA HIS A 128 9.13 7.26 6.89
C HIS A 128 7.64 7.36 7.22
N ARG A 129 7.09 6.40 7.98
CA ARG A 129 5.71 6.47 8.48
C ARG A 129 5.48 7.70 9.37
N GLU A 130 6.43 7.99 10.26
CA GLU A 130 6.37 9.14 11.15
C GLU A 130 6.46 10.48 10.38
N GLU A 131 7.29 10.59 9.35
CA GLU A 131 7.37 11.81 8.51
C GLU A 131 6.13 12.01 7.65
N VAL A 132 5.52 10.92 7.19
CA VAL A 132 4.43 10.93 6.20
C VAL A 132 3.03 11.02 6.83
N PHE A 133 2.81 10.37 7.98
CA PHE A 133 1.48 10.26 8.60
C PHE A 133 1.28 11.16 9.84
N ARG A 134 2.33 11.83 10.38
CA ARG A 134 2.18 12.79 11.51
C ARG A 134 1.37 14.05 11.18
N ALA A 135 1.08 14.32 9.91
CA ALA A 135 0.27 15.48 9.51
C ALA A 135 -1.20 15.42 10.02
N ARG A 136 -1.66 14.27 10.55
CA ARG A 136 -2.98 14.08 11.16
C ARG A 136 -3.09 14.62 12.60
N GLU A 137 -2.01 14.66 13.37
CA GLU A 137 -2.08 15.07 14.79
C GLU A 137 -1.93 16.58 14.99
N ALA A 138 -1.38 17.32 14.02
CA ALA A 138 -1.22 18.77 14.10
C ALA A 138 -2.47 19.57 13.65
N ARG A 139 -3.57 18.89 13.30
CA ARG A 139 -4.84 19.51 12.84
C ARG A 139 -6.04 19.18 13.74
N ARG A 140 -5.82 18.64 14.95
CA ARG A 140 -6.81 18.59 16.04
C ARG A 140 -6.50 19.67 17.05
#